data_AF-A0A4Y3T754-F1
#
_entry.id   AF-A0A4Y3T754-F1
#
_cell.length_a   1.000
_cell.length_b   1.000
_cell.length_c   1.000
_cell.angle_alpha   90.00
_cell.angle_beta   90.00
_cell.angle_gamma   90.00
#
_symmetry.space_group_name_H-M   'P 1'
#
loop_
_entity.id
_entity.type
_entity.pdbx_description
1 polymer ?
#
loop_
_entity_poly.entity_id
_entity_poly.type
_entity_poly.pdbx_seq_one_letter_code
_entity_poly.pdbx_strand_id
1 'polypeptide(L)'
;MVQLMMTQTIFGLVTIMVGLVMVKFFFRSDDLMLLPSAFAFALFYTAFIEKRIVLSEGAWAAMIYAFSAYGLYILVKRLAKRYRNVREGPFH
;
A
#
# COMPACT_ATOMS: atom_id res chain seq x y z
N MET A 1 -4.56 20.44 13.41
CA MET A 1 -3.98 19.10 13.73
C MET A 1 -4.56 17.98 12.87
N VAL A 2 -5.88 17.80 12.83
CA VAL A 2 -6.52 16.69 12.08
C VAL A 2 -6.17 16.67 10.58
N GLN A 3 -6.17 17.83 9.91
CA GLN A 3 -5.76 17.91 8.49
C GLN A 3 -4.32 17.46 8.27
N LEU A 4 -3.38 17.88 9.12
CA LEU A 4 -1.97 17.51 9.00
C LEU A 4 -1.77 15.99 9.16
N MET A 5 -2.50 15.38 10.11
CA MET A 5 -2.50 13.93 10.32
C MET A 5 -3.08 13.18 9.11
N MET A 6 -4.22 13.61 8.57
CA MET A 6 -4.79 13.01 7.36
C MET A 6 -3.84 13.10 6.17
N THR A 7 -3.19 14.25 5.98
CA THR A 7 -2.23 14.46 4.89
C THR A 7 -1.06 13.49 5.03
N GLN A 8 -0.46 13.36 6.21
CA GLN A 8 0.62 12.40 6.46
C GLN A 8 0.17 10.96 6.21
N THR A 9 -1.03 10.56 6.65
CA THR A 9 -1.54 9.20 6.40
C THR A 9 -1.73 8.91 4.90
N ILE A 10 -2.31 9.85 4.15
CA ILE A 10 -2.52 9.69 2.70
C ILE A 10 -1.17 9.61 1.97
N PHE A 11 -0.23 10.49 2.29
CA PHE A 11 1.12 10.44 1.70
C PHE A 11 1.81 9.12 2.01
N GLY A 12 1.73 8.63 3.24
CA GLY A 12 2.29 7.33 3.63
C GLY A 12 1.73 6.19 2.79
N LEU A 13 0.40 6.11 2.65
CA LEU A 13 -0.26 5.10 1.82
C LEU A 13 0.18 5.17 0.35
N VAL A 14 0.24 6.36 -0.24
CA VAL A 14 0.66 6.55 -1.62
C VAL A 14 2.12 6.14 -1.81
N THR A 15 3.02 6.56 -0.92
CA THR A 15 4.44 6.19 -0.98
C THR A 15 4.64 4.68 -0.88
N ILE A 16 3.94 4.01 0.05
CA ILE A 16 4.00 2.55 0.20
C ILE A 16 3.49 1.86 -1.06
N MET A 17 2.38 2.33 -1.63
CA MET A 17 1.85 1.77 -2.88
C MET A 17 2.81 1.93 -4.06
N VAL A 18 3.43 3.09 -4.22
CA VAL A 18 4.42 3.32 -5.28
C VAL A 18 5.62 2.38 -5.09
N GLY A 19 6.11 2.24 -3.86
CA GLY A 19 7.17 1.28 -3.52
C GLY A 19 6.80 -0.16 -3.86
N LEU A 20 5.57 -0.59 -3.55
CA LEU A 20 5.07 -1.92 -3.90
C LEU A 20 5.01 -2.16 -5.40
N VAL A 21 4.55 -1.17 -6.18
CA VAL A 21 4.53 -1.25 -7.64
C VAL A 21 5.95 -1.37 -8.19
N MET A 22 6.89 -0.60 -7.65
CA MET A 22 8.30 -0.71 -8.03
C MET A 22 8.89 -2.08 -7.70
N VAL A 23 8.72 -2.58 -6.47
CA VAL A 23 9.21 -3.91 -6.07
C VAL A 23 8.65 -4.98 -7.00
N LYS A 24 7.34 -4.93 -7.29
CA LYS A 24 6.73 -5.87 -8.21
C LYS A 24 7.32 -5.80 -9.61
N PHE A 25 7.56 -4.58 -10.11
CA PHE A 25 8.10 -4.37 -11.46
C PHE A 25 9.55 -4.86 -11.58
N PHE A 26 10.41 -4.51 -10.63
CA PHE A 26 11.84 -4.85 -10.64
C PHE A 26 12.10 -6.33 -10.36
N PHE A 27 11.44 -6.90 -9.35
CA PHE A 27 11.73 -8.27 -8.91
C PHE A 27 10.79 -9.32 -9.52
N ARG A 28 9.81 -8.91 -10.34
CA ARG A 28 8.75 -9.78 -10.87
C ARG A 28 8.13 -10.68 -9.79
N SER A 29 8.06 -10.19 -8.56
CA SER A 29 7.67 -10.98 -7.41
C SER A 29 6.20 -11.38 -7.46
N ASP A 30 5.90 -12.54 -6.90
CA ASP A 30 4.54 -13.00 -6.68
C ASP A 30 3.78 -12.03 -5.79
N ASP A 31 2.45 -11.95 -5.98
CA ASP A 31 1.59 -11.04 -5.21
C ASP A 31 1.73 -11.26 -3.70
N LEU A 32 2.02 -12.49 -3.26
CA LEU A 32 2.18 -12.84 -1.85
C LEU A 32 3.41 -12.18 -1.21
N MET A 33 4.50 -12.01 -1.97
CA MET A 33 5.73 -11.35 -1.49
C MET A 33 5.61 -9.83 -1.39
N LEU A 34 4.52 -9.26 -1.92
CA LEU A 34 4.22 -7.83 -1.77
C LEU A 34 3.77 -7.50 -0.35
N LEU A 35 3.20 -8.43 0.40
CA LEU A 35 2.73 -8.16 1.77
C LEU A 35 3.90 -7.90 2.75
N PRO A 36 4.95 -8.73 2.83
CA PRO A 36 6.15 -8.41 3.62
C PRO A 36 6.81 -7.10 3.19
N SER A 37 6.84 -6.82 1.88
CA SER A 37 7.37 -5.57 1.34
C SER A 37 6.55 -4.36 1.78
N ALA A 38 5.22 -4.47 1.75
CA ALA A 38 4.30 -3.43 2.23
C ALA A 38 4.53 -3.13 3.70
N PHE A 39 4.71 -4.18 4.50
CA PHE A 39 4.99 -4.08 5.92
C PHE A 39 6.33 -3.42 6.21
N ALA A 40 7.39 -3.78 5.48
CA ALA A 40 8.70 -3.14 5.60
C ALA A 40 8.65 -1.64 5.27
N PHE A 41 7.98 -1.26 4.17
CA PHE A 41 7.79 0.15 3.82
C PHE A 41 6.94 0.90 4.84
N ALA A 42 5.91 0.26 5.39
CA ALA A 42 5.07 0.84 6.43
C ALA A 42 5.83 1.07 7.74
N LEU A 43 6.65 0.11 8.17
CA LEU A 43 7.54 0.26 9.33
C LEU A 43 8.51 1.43 9.12
N PHE A 44 9.15 1.48 7.95
CA PHE A 44 10.05 2.58 7.60
C PHE A 44 9.33 3.94 7.65
N TYR A 45 8.14 4.03 7.07
CA TYR A 45 7.34 5.25 7.08
C TYR A 45 7.00 5.70 8.51
N THR A 46 6.50 4.80 9.34
CA THR A 46 6.12 5.11 10.72
C THR A 46 7.31 5.50 11.60
N ALA A 47 8.48 4.88 11.38
CA ALA A 47 9.68 5.15 12.15
C ALA A 47 10.34 6.49 11.78
N PHE A 48 10.46 6.79 10.48
CA PHE A 48 11.23 7.95 10.01
C PHE A 48 10.38 9.21 9.77
N ILE A 49 9.14 9.07 9.30
CA ILE A 49 8.28 10.22 8.95
C ILE A 49 7.37 10.59 10.12
N GLU A 50 6.62 9.62 10.66
CA GLU A 50 5.74 9.85 11.81
C GLU A 50 6.49 9.90 13.14
N LYS A 51 7.78 9.52 13.14
CA LYS A 51 8.66 9.50 14.34
C LYS A 51 8.03 8.76 15.51
N ARG A 52 7.30 7.67 15.24
CA ARG A 52 6.73 6.83 16.30
C ARG A 52 7.86 6.02 16.95
N ILE A 53 8.33 6.52 18.09
CA ILE A 53 9.49 5.97 18.83
C ILE A 53 9.08 4.71 19.61
N VAL A 54 7.81 4.62 20.01
CA VAL A 54 7.29 3.45 20.72
C VAL A 54 7.08 2.32 19.72
N LEU A 55 7.86 1.25 19.90
CA LEU A 55 7.95 0.13 18.96
C LEU A 55 6.60 -0.57 18.73
N SER A 56 5.77 -0.68 19.77
CA SER A 56 4.43 -1.26 19.67
C SER A 56 3.49 -0.37 18.86
N GLU A 57 3.44 0.93 19.11
CA GLU A 57 2.59 1.87 18.37
C GLU A 57 2.99 1.96 16.89
N GLY A 58 4.30 1.99 16.61
CA GLY A 58 4.85 1.96 15.25
C GLY A 58 4.48 0.67 14.52
N ALA A 59 4.61 -0.49 15.18
CA ALA A 59 4.26 -1.78 14.59
C ALA A 59 2.76 -1.89 14.28
N TRP A 60 1.88 -1.44 15.18
CA TRP A 60 0.43 -1.42 14.94
C TRP A 60 0.05 -0.49 13.79
N ALA A 61 0.61 0.72 13.77
CA ALA A 61 0.40 1.66 12.67
C ALA A 61 0.91 1.10 11.34
N ALA A 62 2.10 0.50 11.33
CA ALA A 62 2.68 -0.12 10.14
C ALA A 62 1.84 -1.28 9.63
N MET A 63 1.28 -2.09 10.52
CA MET A 63 0.37 -3.18 10.15
C MET A 63 -0.88 -2.64 9.45
N ILE A 64 -1.49 -1.57 9.98
CA ILE A 64 -2.64 -0.90 9.34
C ILE A 64 -2.26 -0.38 7.96
N TYR A 65 -1.16 0.37 7.87
CA TYR A 65 -0.68 0.92 6.59
C TYR A 65 -0.40 -0.17 5.56
N ALA A 66 0.25 -1.26 5.97
CA ALA A 66 0.57 -2.38 5.09
C ALA A 66 -0.68 -3.08 4.56
N PHE A 67 -1.64 -3.40 5.44
CA PHE A 67 -2.89 -4.02 5.02
C PHE A 67 -3.74 -3.11 4.15
N SER A 68 -3.82 -1.81 4.47
CA SER A 68 -4.54 -0.83 3.65
C SER A 68 -3.91 -0.69 2.27
N ALA A 69 -2.59 -0.52 2.18
CA ALA A 69 -1.89 -0.39 0.91
C ALA A 69 -1.99 -1.67 0.07
N TYR A 70 -1.82 -2.84 0.69
CA TYR A 70 -1.94 -4.14 0.01
C TYR A 70 -3.37 -4.43 -0.46
N GLY A 71 -4.38 -4.15 0.38
CA GLY A 71 -5.78 -4.29 0.03
C GLY A 71 -6.18 -3.39 -1.13
N LEU A 72 -5.76 -2.12 -1.09
CA LEU A 72 -5.99 -1.16 -2.17
C LEU A 72 -5.27 -1.60 -3.46
N TYR A 73 -4.05 -2.10 -3.36
CA TYR A 73 -3.32 -2.67 -4.49
C TYR A 73 -4.08 -3.83 -5.17
N ILE A 74 -4.58 -4.79 -4.39
CA ILE A 74 -5.38 -5.92 -4.92
C ILE A 74 -6.66 -5.41 -5.58
N LEU A 75 -7.35 -4.46 -4.94
CA LEU A 75 -8.60 -3.91 -5.44
C LEU A 75 -8.38 -3.20 -6.79
N VAL A 76 -7.38 -2.33 -6.88
CA VAL A 76 -7.00 -1.65 -8.13
C VAL A 76 -6.60 -2.67 -9.19
N LYS A 77 -5.81 -3.69 -8.86
CA LYS A 77 -5.44 -4.76 -9.80
C LYS A 77 -6.66 -5.52 -10.33
N ARG A 78 -7.61 -5.88 -9.47
CA ARG A 78 -8.84 -6.58 -9.85
C ARG A 78 -9.73 -5.71 -10.73
N LEU A 79 -9.90 -4.44 -10.38
CA LEU A 79 -10.63 -3.47 -11.19
C LEU A 79 -9.96 -3.32 -12.56
N ALA A 80 -8.65 -3.08 -12.62
CA ALA A 80 -7.92 -2.95 -13.87
C ALA A 80 -8.07 -4.19 -14.75
N LYS A 81 -8.01 -5.41 -14.19
CA LYS A 81 -8.27 -6.65 -14.93
C LYS A 81 -9.71 -6.71 -15.45
N ARG A 82 -10.69 -6.35 -14.62
CA ARG A 82 -12.11 -6.32 -15.00
C ARG A 82 -12.34 -5.34 -16.16
N TYR A 83 -11.83 -4.12 -16.05
CA TYR A 83 -11.96 -3.08 -17.08
C TYR A 83 -11.19 -3.39 -18.37
N ARG A 84 -10.02 -4.03 -18.27
CA ARG A 84 -9.26 -4.46 -19.45
C ARG A 84 -10.00 -5.54 -20.26
N ASN A 85 -10.84 -6.33 -19.60
CA ASN A 85 -11.69 -7.35 -20.22
C ASN A 85 -13.07 -6.82 -20.68
N VAL A 86 -13.38 -5.52 -20.53
CA VAL A 86 -14.69 -4.93 -20.95
C VAL A 86 -14.84 -4.85 -22.48
N ARG A 87 -13.85 -5.26 -23.29
CA ARG A 87 -14.14 -5.65 -24.69
C ARG A 87 -15.03 -6.90 -24.81
N GLU A 88 -15.36 -7.57 -23.69
CA GLU A 88 -16.33 -8.66 -23.55
C GLU A 88 -17.38 -8.34 -22.44
N GLY A 89 -17.75 -7.07 -22.25
CA GLY A 89 -18.80 -6.68 -21.30
C GLY A 89 -20.23 -6.80 -21.88
N PRO A 90 -21.28 -6.98 -21.06
CA PRO A 90 -22.68 -7.17 -21.49
C PRO A 90 -23.36 -5.93 -22.10
N PHE A 91 -22.58 -4.91 -22.46
CA PHE A 91 -23.02 -3.69 -23.13
C PHE A 91 -22.47 -3.61 -24.56
N HIS A 92 -22.19 -4.77 -25.17
CA HIS A 92 -22.06 -4.97 -26.61
C HIS A 92 -23.16 -5.93 -27.07
#